data_AF-V4RM72-F1
#
_entry.id   AF-V4RM72-F1
#
_cell.length_a   1.000
_cell.length_b   1.000
_cell.length_c   1.000
_cell.angle_alpha   90.00
_cell.angle_beta   90.00
_cell.angle_gamma   90.00
#
_symmetry.space_group_name_H-M   'P 1'
#
loop_
_entity.id
_entity.type
_entity.pdbx_description
1 polymer ?
#
loop_
_entity_poly.entity_id
_entity_poly.type
_entity_poly.pdbx_seq_one_letter_code
_entity_poly.pdbx_strand_id
1 'polypeptide(L)'
;MIEVYPHPALVELADAPRRLEYKAGNMGKYWKDLSAEKRRYKLFKTWQTIENLLEPEISGVSMSLPKITLSSKVAQLKAYEDTLDAIICAWVGICALEGRAIPFGDSESAIWIPRKAPIP
;
A
#
# COMPACT_ATOMS: atom_id res chain seq x y z
N MET A 1 -13.77 -15.73 4.60
CA MET A 1 -13.19 -14.45 5.04
C MET A 1 -12.01 -14.15 4.13
N ILE A 2 -11.84 -12.91 3.66
CA ILE A 2 -10.66 -12.50 2.87
C ILE A 2 -9.70 -11.80 3.83
N GLU A 3 -8.60 -12.46 4.18
CA GLU A 3 -7.53 -11.84 4.93
C GLU A 3 -6.56 -11.15 3.96
N VAL A 4 -6.23 -9.89 4.24
CA VAL A 4 -5.36 -9.07 3.38
C VAL A 4 -4.12 -8.67 4.14
N TYR A 5 -2.96 -8.89 3.50
CA TYR A 5 -1.70 -8.31 3.95
C TYR A 5 -1.23 -7.27 2.94
N PRO A 6 -1.27 -5.96 3.27
CA PRO A 6 -0.95 -4.90 2.31
C PRO A 6 0.45 -4.98 1.69
N HIS A 7 1.43 -5.52 2.42
CA HIS A 7 2.82 -5.50 1.95
C HIS A 7 3.06 -6.38 0.71
N PRO A 8 2.70 -7.69 0.69
CA PRO A 8 2.76 -8.48 -0.53
C PRO A 8 1.91 -7.92 -1.65
N ALA A 9 0.71 -7.41 -1.35
CA ALA A 9 -0.16 -6.82 -2.37
C ALA A 9 0.52 -5.65 -3.09
N LEU A 10 1.17 -4.75 -2.34
CA LEU A 10 1.93 -3.64 -2.91
C LEU A 10 3.20 -4.08 -3.65
N VAL A 11 3.82 -5.19 -3.25
CA VAL A 11 4.97 -5.77 -3.96
C VAL A 11 4.56 -6.19 -5.37
N GLU A 12 3.45 -6.94 -5.48
CA GLU A 12 2.91 -7.39 -6.77
C GLU A 12 2.40 -6.22 -7.61
N LEU A 13 1.69 -5.26 -7.00
CA LEU A 13 1.18 -4.07 -7.69
C LEU A 13 2.32 -3.27 -8.33
N ALA A 14 3.39 -3.02 -7.57
CA ALA A 14 4.51 -2.20 -8.00
C ALA A 14 5.57 -2.98 -8.81
N ASP A 15 5.39 -4.29 -8.99
CA ASP A 15 6.43 -5.18 -9.54
C ASP A 15 7.79 -4.96 -8.85
N ALA A 16 7.73 -4.82 -7.52
CA ALA A 16 8.88 -4.41 -6.73
C ALA A 16 9.71 -5.64 -6.30
N PRO A 17 11.04 -5.57 -6.32
CA PRO A 17 11.88 -6.69 -5.85
C PRO A 17 11.80 -6.90 -4.33
N ARG A 18 11.21 -5.94 -3.59
CA ARG A 18 11.07 -5.97 -2.14
C ARG A 18 9.93 -5.08 -1.67
N ARG A 19 9.51 -5.29 -0.42
CA ARG A 19 8.50 -4.49 0.29
C ARG A 19 8.77 -2.98 0.18
N LEU A 20 7.74 -2.22 -0.18
CA LEU A 20 7.77 -0.76 -0.19
C LEU A 20 7.84 -0.18 1.24
N GLU A 21 8.63 0.88 1.40
CA GLU A 21 8.94 1.55 2.67
C GLU A 21 7.87 2.60 3.02
N TYR A 22 6.60 2.20 3.12
CA TYR A 22 5.46 3.13 3.22
C TYR A 22 4.91 3.35 4.64
N LYS A 23 5.38 2.60 5.65
CA LYS A 23 4.91 2.77 7.04
C LYS A 23 5.59 3.96 7.72
N ALA A 24 4.81 5.00 8.03
CA ALA A 24 5.30 6.24 8.65
C ALA A 24 6.03 5.98 9.97
N GLY A 25 5.53 5.05 10.78
CA GLY A 25 6.14 4.66 12.06
C GLY A 25 7.52 3.98 11.92
N ASN A 26 7.86 3.47 10.73
CA ASN A 26 9.13 2.80 10.46
C ASN A 26 10.12 3.68 9.68
N MET A 27 9.77 4.92 9.38
CA MET A 27 10.58 5.86 8.59
C MET A 27 12.04 5.98 9.08
N GLY A 28 12.25 6.00 10.40
CA GLY A 28 13.60 6.03 10.98
C GLY A 28 14.41 4.74 10.76
N LYS A 29 13.75 3.59 10.58
CA LYS A 29 14.38 2.30 10.30
C LYS A 29 14.73 2.15 8.83
N TYR A 30 13.87 2.66 7.94
CA TYR A 30 14.06 2.57 6.48
C TYR A 30 15.27 3.37 5.99
N TRP A 31 15.47 4.57 6.54
CA TRP A 31 16.45 5.53 6.02
C TRP A 31 17.31 6.12 7.13
N LYS A 32 18.01 5.25 7.87
CA LYS A 32 18.81 5.60 9.05
C LYS A 32 19.82 6.73 8.79
N ASP A 33 20.40 6.79 7.61
CA ASP A 33 21.45 7.76 7.29
C ASP A 33 20.92 9.13 6.79
N LEU A 34 19.59 9.28 6.69
CA LEU A 34 18.97 10.52 6.20
C LEU A 34 18.46 11.42 7.34
N SER A 35 18.43 12.74 7.09
CA SER A 35 17.76 13.70 7.95
C SER A 35 16.25 13.46 8.01
N ALA A 36 15.59 13.88 9.09
CA ALA A 36 14.14 13.69 9.28
C ALA A 36 13.31 14.24 8.09
N GLU A 37 13.71 15.39 7.54
CA GLU A 37 13.07 15.99 6.36
C GLU A 37 13.22 15.11 5.11
N LYS A 38 14.43 14.62 4.82
CA LYS A 38 14.67 13.73 3.67
C LYS A 38 13.94 12.40 3.80
N ARG A 39 13.87 11.84 5.01
CA ARG A 39 13.09 10.63 5.28
C ARG A 39 11.61 10.85 4.99
N ARG A 40 11.10 12.00 5.42
CA ARG A 40 9.69 12.36 5.22
C ARG A 40 9.36 12.61 3.76
N TYR A 41 10.25 13.27 3.03
CA TYR A 41 10.12 13.41 1.58
C TYR A 41 10.07 12.05 0.88
N LYS A 42 10.95 11.11 1.24
CA LYS A 42 10.92 9.74 0.69
C LYS A 42 9.60 9.03 0.99
N LEU A 43 9.08 9.13 2.21
CA LEU A 43 7.78 8.55 2.57
C LEU A 43 6.65 9.08 1.66
N PHE A 44 6.58 10.40 1.46
CA PHE A 44 5.59 11.03 0.60
C PHE A 44 5.73 10.58 -0.86
N LYS A 45 6.97 10.45 -1.35
CA LYS A 45 7.22 9.90 -2.69
C LYS A 45 6.75 8.45 -2.81
N THR A 46 7.01 7.61 -1.81
CA THR A 46 6.52 6.22 -1.79
C THR A 46 5.00 6.16 -1.78
N TRP A 47 4.32 6.98 -0.97
CA TRP A 47 2.86 7.08 -0.97
C TRP A 47 2.31 7.53 -2.32
N GLN A 48 2.85 8.59 -2.91
CA GLN A 48 2.45 9.05 -4.25
C GLN A 48 2.62 7.95 -5.31
N THR A 49 3.71 7.16 -5.24
CA THR A 49 3.89 6.01 -6.14
C THR A 49 2.78 4.98 -5.96
N ILE A 50 2.41 4.66 -4.71
CA ILE A 50 1.33 3.70 -4.41
C ILE A 50 -0.02 4.24 -4.90
N GLU A 51 -0.33 5.51 -4.63
CA GLU A 51 -1.55 6.18 -5.12
C GLU A 51 -1.69 6.05 -6.64
N ASN A 52 -0.65 6.43 -7.38
CA ASN A 52 -0.65 6.40 -8.83
C ASN A 52 -0.83 4.98 -9.40
N LEU A 53 -0.35 3.96 -8.70
CA LEU A 53 -0.51 2.56 -9.10
C LEU A 53 -1.90 2.03 -8.76
N LEU A 54 -2.53 2.49 -7.67
CA LEU A 54 -3.86 2.07 -7.25
C LEU A 54 -4.99 2.77 -8.02
N GLU A 55 -4.81 4.04 -8.42
CA GLU A 55 -5.84 4.82 -9.12
C GLU A 55 -6.42 4.11 -10.38
N PRO A 56 -5.64 3.44 -11.25
CA PRO A 56 -6.21 2.68 -12.36
C PRO A 56 -6.91 1.39 -11.93
N GLU A 57 -6.61 0.85 -10.75
CA GLU A 57 -7.24 -0.37 -10.22
C GLU A 57 -8.55 -0.09 -9.49
N ILE A 58 -8.62 1.05 -8.78
CA ILE A 58 -9.84 1.58 -8.16
C ILE A 58 -9.85 3.09 -8.37
N SER A 59 -10.85 3.59 -9.08
CA SER A 59 -11.00 5.02 -9.28
C SER A 59 -11.32 5.77 -7.99
N GLY A 60 -10.75 6.96 -7.81
CA GLY A 60 -11.01 7.84 -6.67
C GLY A 60 -10.11 7.60 -5.45
N VAL A 61 -8.99 6.88 -5.60
CA VAL A 61 -8.00 6.67 -4.53
C VAL A 61 -7.49 8.01 -4.01
N SER A 62 -7.00 8.87 -4.91
CA SER A 62 -6.43 10.18 -4.57
C SER A 62 -7.46 11.10 -3.88
N MET A 63 -8.73 11.00 -4.27
CA MET A 63 -9.82 11.81 -3.69
C MET A 63 -10.24 11.33 -2.29
N SER A 64 -10.03 10.03 -2.01
CA SER A 64 -10.40 9.41 -0.74
C SER A 64 -9.36 9.63 0.35
N LEU A 65 -8.12 9.94 -0.02
CA LEU A 65 -7.01 10.13 0.91
C LEU A 65 -7.08 11.47 1.66
N PRO A 66 -6.76 11.49 2.97
CA PRO A 66 -6.66 12.73 3.73
C PRO A 66 -5.61 13.67 3.12
N LYS A 67 -5.91 14.98 3.07
CA LYS A 67 -4.92 15.96 2.63
C LYS A 67 -3.83 16.13 3.68
N ILE A 68 -2.58 15.90 3.28
CA ILE A 68 -1.39 16.01 4.14
C ILE A 68 -0.30 16.86 3.47
N THR A 69 0.62 17.37 4.29
CA THR A 69 1.79 18.14 3.87
C THR A 69 3.05 17.62 4.58
N LEU A 70 4.22 18.04 4.09
CA LEU A 70 5.50 17.74 4.74
C LEU A 70 5.60 18.27 6.19
N SER A 71 4.72 19.18 6.61
CA SER A 71 4.65 19.70 7.97
C SER A 71 3.54 19.08 8.83
N SER A 72 2.70 18.20 8.28
CA SER A 72 1.62 17.54 9.03
C SER A 72 2.09 16.83 10.31
N LYS A 73 1.20 16.67 11.28
CA LYS A 73 1.49 15.95 12.52
C LYS A 73 1.52 14.43 12.26
N VAL A 74 2.20 13.68 13.14
CA VAL A 74 2.27 12.21 13.06
C VAL A 74 0.88 11.57 13.01
N ALA A 75 -0.09 12.09 13.76
CA ALA A 75 -1.47 11.59 13.73
C ALA A 75 -2.13 11.71 12.33
N GLN A 76 -1.84 12.80 11.60
CA GLN A 76 -2.36 12.99 10.23
C GLN A 76 -1.68 12.04 9.24
N LEU A 77 -0.37 11.81 9.42
CA LEU A 77 0.37 10.81 8.63
C LEU A 77 -0.18 9.40 8.88
N LYS A 78 -0.55 9.09 10.13
CA LYS A 78 -1.15 7.80 10.48
C LYS A 78 -2.55 7.64 9.90
N ALA A 79 -3.37 8.70 9.95
CA ALA A 79 -4.70 8.68 9.33
C ALA A 79 -4.60 8.45 7.81
N TYR A 80 -3.64 9.11 7.15
CA TYR A 80 -3.37 8.88 5.73
C TYR A 80 -2.94 7.42 5.46
N GLU A 81 -1.99 6.88 6.25
CA GLU A 81 -1.53 5.49 6.13
C GLU A 81 -2.68 4.49 6.34
N ASP A 82 -3.56 4.74 7.30
CA ASP A 82 -4.71 3.87 7.61
C ASP A 82 -5.76 3.90 6.50
N THR A 83 -6.02 5.08 5.92
CA THR A 83 -6.89 5.17 4.75
C THR A 83 -6.28 4.46 3.55
N LEU A 84 -4.97 4.60 3.33
CA LEU A 84 -4.27 3.88 2.26
C LEU A 84 -4.33 2.36 2.46
N ASP A 85 -4.09 1.88 3.68
CA ASP A 85 -4.23 0.46 4.04
C ASP A 85 -5.65 -0.06 3.75
N ALA A 86 -6.68 0.72 4.10
CA ALA A 86 -8.08 0.34 3.85
C ALA A 86 -8.40 0.24 2.35
N ILE A 87 -7.88 1.17 1.54
CA ILE A 87 -8.01 1.14 0.08
C ILE A 87 -7.32 -0.10 -0.50
N ILE A 88 -6.10 -0.40 -0.05
CA ILE A 88 -5.37 -1.61 -0.46
C ILE A 88 -6.18 -2.86 -0.09
N CYS A 89 -6.74 -2.92 1.12
CA CYS A 89 -7.62 -4.02 1.54
C CYS A 89 -8.85 -4.18 0.64
N ALA A 90 -9.51 -3.08 0.28
CA ALA A 90 -10.65 -3.12 -0.64
C ALA A 90 -10.25 -3.63 -2.04
N TRP A 91 -9.12 -3.15 -2.58
CA TRP A 91 -8.58 -3.60 -3.86
C TRP A 91 -8.24 -5.08 -3.90
N VAL A 92 -7.55 -5.59 -2.88
CA VAL A 92 -7.27 -7.02 -2.79
C VAL A 92 -8.55 -7.84 -2.69
N GLY A 93 -9.55 -7.36 -1.94
CA GLY A 93 -10.87 -7.98 -1.88
C GLY A 93 -11.54 -8.08 -3.25
N ILE A 94 -11.53 -7.00 -4.03
CA ILE A 94 -12.04 -6.98 -5.41
C ILE A 94 -11.27 -7.98 -6.27
N CYS A 95 -9.93 -7.97 -6.21
CA CYS A 95 -9.10 -8.91 -6.96
C CYS A 95 -9.45 -10.37 -6.63
N ALA A 96 -9.65 -10.70 -5.35
CA ALA A 96 -10.01 -12.05 -4.93
C ALA A 96 -11.39 -12.47 -5.46
N LEU A 97 -12.38 -11.58 -5.40
CA LEU A 97 -13.72 -11.84 -5.94
C LEU A 97 -13.73 -12.01 -7.46
N GLU A 98 -12.83 -11.33 -8.17
CA GLU A 98 -12.68 -11.42 -9.62
C GLU A 98 -11.72 -12.54 -10.08
N GLY A 99 -11.18 -13.34 -9.17
CA GLY A 99 -10.22 -14.41 -9.49
C GLY A 99 -8.83 -13.89 -9.91
N ARG A 100 -8.51 -12.63 -9.61
CA ARG A 100 -7.21 -11.97 -9.87
C ARG A 100 -6.27 -12.00 -8.66
N ALA A 101 -6.59 -12.75 -7.62
CA ALA A 101 -5.71 -12.95 -6.46
C ALA A 101 -5.58 -14.44 -6.12
N ILE A 102 -4.42 -14.80 -5.56
CA ILE A 102 -4.12 -16.16 -5.13
C ILE A 102 -4.15 -16.22 -3.60
N PRO A 103 -4.86 -17.20 -3.00
CA PRO A 103 -4.80 -17.43 -1.57
C PRO A 103 -3.49 -18.13 -1.18
N PHE A 104 -2.81 -17.63 -0.15
CA PHE A 104 -1.66 -18.26 0.48
C PHE A 104 -2.03 -18.66 1.91
N GLY A 105 -2.15 -19.96 2.15
CA GLY A 105 -2.64 -20.54 3.40
C GLY A 105 -3.37 -21.85 3.16
N ASP A 106 -4.35 -22.14 4.00
CA ASP A 106 -5.18 -23.35 3.92
C ASP A 106 -6.67 -22.99 3.74
N SER A 107 -7.55 -23.99 3.86
CA SER A 107 -9.00 -23.84 3.69
C SER A 107 -9.67 -23.03 4.80
N GLU A 108 -9.01 -22.82 5.94
CA GLU A 108 -9.54 -22.10 7.10
C GLU A 108 -9.02 -20.66 7.16
N SER A 109 -7.76 -20.44 6.78
CA SER A 109 -7.14 -19.11 6.72
C SER A 109 -6.21 -18.99 5.52
N ALA A 110 -6.41 -17.94 4.72
CA ALA A 110 -5.52 -17.61 3.63
C ALA A 110 -5.39 -16.10 3.45
N ILE A 111 -4.15 -15.66 3.22
CA ILE A 111 -3.83 -14.29 2.82
C ILE A 111 -3.95 -14.20 1.31
N TRP A 112 -4.76 -13.26 0.83
CA TRP A 112 -4.97 -13.06 -0.60
C TRP A 112 -3.96 -12.08 -1.16
N ILE A 113 -3.29 -12.47 -2.24
CA ILE A 113 -2.28 -11.65 -2.92
C ILE A 113 -2.68 -11.50 -4.38
N PRO A 114 -2.92 -10.27 -4.88
CA PRO A 114 -3.20 -10.02 -6.29
C PRO A 114 -2.07 -10.52 -7.17
N ARG A 115 -2.41 -11.03 -8.36
CA ARG A 115 -1.43 -11.31 -9.41
C ARG A 115 -1.73 -10.43 -10.59
N LYS A 116 -0.68 -9.85 -11.18
CA LYS A 116 -0.80 -9.34 -12.55
C LYS A 116 -1.27 -10.50 -13.43
N ALA A 117 -2.30 -10.24 -14.24
CA ALA A 117 -2.68 -11.17 -15.29
C ALA A 117 -1.41 -11.50 -16.10
N PRO A 118 -1.20 -12.76 -16.51
CA PRO A 118 -0.12 -13.08 -17.44
C PRO A 118 -0.26 -12.15 -18.65
N ILE A 119 0.85 -11.53 -19.06
CA ILE A 119 0.87 -10.82 -20.34
C ILE A 119 0.57 -11.88 -21.41
N PRO A 120 -0.49 -11.72 -22.23
CA PRO A 120 -0.87 -12.69 -23.25
C PRO A 120 0.22 -12.87 -24.31
#